data_AF-A0A0X3RQS4-F1
#
_entry.id   AF-A0A0X3RQS4-F1
#
_cell.length_a   1.000
_cell.length_b   1.000
_cell.length_c   1.000
_cell.angle_alpha   90.00
_cell.angle_beta   90.00
_cell.angle_gamma   90.00
#
_symmetry.space_group_name_H-M   'P 1'
#
loop_
_entity.id
_entity.type
_entity.pdbx_description
1 polymer ?
#
loop_
_entity_poly.entity_id
_entity_poly.type
_entity_poly.pdbx_seq_one_letter_code
_entity_poly.pdbx_strand_id
1 'polypeptide(L)'
;VAPVIFLTARHQITDRLSGFAAGGDDYLLKPFHPAELVARIKALLKRAAPQTAMSAGDLVLDPVNHSMSAPGARIGLSPTEFRLLATLTAADGTIVRRRELVRAAWPEGAQVSDNTLDQYLSRLRRKLREAGSDLTIGTARGIGHRLS
;
A
#
# COMPACT_ATOMS: atom_id res chain seq x y z
N VAL A 1 -13.94 14.43 -3.40
CA VAL A 1 -15.03 14.05 -2.46
C VAL A 1 -14.46 14.13 -1.05
N ALA A 2 -15.16 14.72 -0.10
CA ALA A 2 -14.72 14.81 1.30
C ALA A 2 -15.42 13.73 2.14
N PRO A 3 -14.72 13.00 3.04
CA PRO A 3 -15.35 11.98 3.87
C PRO A 3 -16.35 12.57 4.87
N VAL A 4 -17.47 11.89 5.10
CA VAL A 4 -18.53 12.34 6.02
C VAL A 4 -18.67 11.39 7.22
N ILE A 5 -18.49 11.90 8.44
CA ILE A 5 -18.80 11.18 9.69
C ILE A 5 -20.06 11.77 10.32
N PHE A 6 -21.04 10.93 10.59
CA PHE A 6 -22.21 11.32 11.37
C PHE A 6 -22.01 11.06 12.86
N LEU A 7 -22.31 12.07 13.68
CA LEU A 7 -22.28 11.99 15.14
C LEU A 7 -23.71 11.99 15.69
N THR A 8 -24.19 10.86 16.23
CA THR A 8 -25.60 10.73 16.63
C THR A 8 -25.79 10.24 18.06
N ALA A 9 -26.86 10.65 18.72
CA ALA A 9 -27.33 10.02 19.96
C ALA A 9 -28.38 8.92 19.70
N ARG A 10 -28.69 8.65 18.42
CA ARG A 10 -29.68 7.64 18.03
C ARG A 10 -29.02 6.27 17.93
N HIS A 11 -29.37 5.39 18.87
CA HIS A 11 -28.75 4.09 18.99
C HIS A 11 -29.34 3.02 18.07
N GLN A 12 -30.48 3.30 17.41
CA GLN A 12 -31.16 2.33 16.55
C GLN A 12 -30.33 2.02 15.30
N ILE A 13 -30.33 0.74 14.91
CA ILE A 13 -29.61 0.26 13.72
C ILE A 13 -30.18 0.91 12.44
N THR A 14 -31.49 1.11 12.40
CA THR A 14 -32.21 1.77 11.30
C THR A 14 -31.69 3.17 11.02
N ASP A 15 -31.47 3.99 12.05
CA ASP A 15 -30.92 5.35 11.90
C ASP A 15 -29.51 5.35 11.28
N ARG A 16 -28.67 4.37 11.67
CA ARG A 16 -27.30 4.25 11.12
C ARG A 16 -27.34 3.80 9.66
N LEU A 17 -28.18 2.82 9.34
CA LEU A 17 -28.35 2.32 7.98
C LEU A 17 -28.85 3.40 7.03
N SER A 18 -29.84 4.20 7.45
CA SER A 18 -30.31 5.36 6.67
C SER A 18 -29.21 6.40 6.46
N GLY A 19 -28.38 6.63 7.46
CA GLY A 19 -27.25 7.56 7.35
C GLY A 19 -26.13 7.08 6.42
N PHE A 20 -25.85 5.78 6.37
CA PHE A 20 -24.97 5.20 5.35
C PHE A 20 -25.60 5.31 3.94
N ALA A 21 -26.88 5.01 3.80
CA ALA A 21 -27.60 5.14 2.52
C ALA A 21 -27.66 6.58 1.99
N ALA A 22 -27.61 7.59 2.88
CA ALA A 22 -27.52 9.00 2.54
C ALA A 22 -26.11 9.48 2.16
N GLY A 23 -25.12 8.58 2.08
CA GLY A 23 -23.75 8.89 1.67
C GLY A 23 -22.76 9.12 2.82
N GLY A 24 -23.06 8.66 4.04
CA GLY A 24 -22.11 8.67 5.16
C GLY A 24 -21.00 7.64 4.99
N ASP A 25 -19.77 8.04 5.32
CA ASP A 25 -18.59 7.17 5.29
C ASP A 25 -18.33 6.44 6.61
N ASP A 26 -18.81 7.00 7.72
CA ASP A 26 -18.78 6.41 9.06
C ASP A 26 -19.88 7.00 9.97
N TYR A 27 -20.17 6.30 11.07
CA TYR A 27 -21.16 6.67 12.08
C TYR A 27 -20.59 6.47 13.49
N LEU A 28 -20.66 7.50 14.33
CA LEU A 28 -20.20 7.45 15.71
C LEU A 28 -21.31 7.87 16.69
N LEU A 29 -21.55 7.03 17.69
CA LEU A 29 -22.59 7.24 18.71
C LEU A 29 -22.11 8.16 19.83
N LYS A 30 -23.00 9.03 20.33
CA LYS A 30 -22.80 9.78 21.57
C LYS A 30 -23.29 8.96 22.78
N PRO A 31 -22.61 9.06 23.94
CA PRO A 31 -21.33 9.75 24.14
C PRO A 31 -20.15 8.95 23.55
N PHE A 32 -19.19 9.64 22.92
CA PHE A 32 -17.97 9.04 22.39
C PHE A 32 -16.73 9.65 23.04
N HIS A 33 -15.62 8.91 23.02
CA HIS A 33 -14.34 9.43 23.45
C HIS A 33 -13.69 10.25 22.32
N PRO A 34 -13.10 11.44 22.59
CA PRO A 34 -12.44 12.24 21.55
C PRO A 34 -11.36 11.47 20.77
N ALA A 35 -10.62 10.58 21.44
CA ALA A 35 -9.63 9.72 20.78
C ALA A 35 -10.25 8.78 19.73
N GLU A 36 -11.47 8.28 19.96
CA GLU A 36 -12.17 7.44 18.98
C GLU A 36 -12.54 8.24 17.73
N LEU A 37 -13.06 9.46 17.91
CA LEU A 37 -13.36 10.36 16.80
C LEU A 37 -12.10 10.66 15.98
N VAL A 38 -10.98 10.98 16.64
CA VAL A 38 -9.69 11.23 15.96
C VAL A 38 -9.21 10.00 15.19
N ALA A 39 -9.34 8.80 15.75
CA ALA A 39 -8.96 7.56 15.07
C ALA A 39 -9.79 7.30 13.81
N ARG A 40 -11.11 7.52 13.88
CA ARG A 40 -12.03 7.37 12.75
C ARG A 40 -11.79 8.40 11.65
N ILE A 41 -11.54 9.67 12.01
CA ILE A 41 -11.15 10.71 11.05
C ILE A 41 -9.87 10.30 10.30
N LYS A 42 -8.84 9.82 11.01
CA LYS A 42 -7.58 9.35 10.38
C LYS A 42 -7.82 8.18 9.42
N ALA A 43 -8.69 7.23 9.79
CA ALA A 43 -9.03 6.09 8.93
C ALA A 43 -9.75 6.54 7.64
N LEU A 44 -10.69 7.48 7.74
CA LEU A 44 -11.40 8.02 6.58
C LEU A 44 -10.49 8.82 5.65
N LEU A 45 -9.63 9.68 6.21
CA LEU A 45 -8.68 10.44 5.41
C LEU A 45 -7.68 9.53 4.67
N LYS A 46 -7.25 8.43 5.30
CA LYS A 46 -6.40 7.42 4.65
C LYS A 46 -7.11 6.72 3.48
N ARG A 47 -8.43 6.51 3.58
CA ARG A 47 -9.25 5.86 2.53
C ARG A 47 -9.58 6.81 1.37
N ALA A 48 -9.74 8.10 1.66
CA ALA A 48 -10.10 9.11 0.67
C ALA A 48 -8.90 9.80 0.02
N ALA A 49 -7.69 9.64 0.58
CA ALA A 49 -6.48 10.04 -0.10
C ALA A 49 -6.40 9.27 -1.44
N PRO A 50 -6.27 9.97 -2.60
CA PRO A 50 -5.89 9.28 -3.82
C PRO A 50 -4.63 8.49 -3.51
N GLN A 51 -4.53 7.23 -3.97
CA GLN A 51 -3.28 6.50 -3.86
C GLN A 51 -2.27 7.20 -4.75
N THR A 52 -1.61 8.22 -4.20
CA THR A 52 -0.64 9.05 -4.89
C THR A 52 0.43 8.12 -5.40
N ALA A 53 0.79 8.29 -6.68
CA ALA A 53 1.86 7.50 -7.26
C ALA A 53 3.08 7.56 -6.34
N MET A 54 3.58 6.40 -5.92
CA MET A 54 4.78 6.33 -5.08
C MET A 54 5.99 6.51 -5.99
N SER A 55 6.87 7.43 -5.64
CA SER A 55 8.09 7.70 -6.42
C SER A 55 9.34 7.50 -5.57
N ALA A 56 10.39 6.96 -6.19
CA ALA A 56 11.74 6.98 -5.68
C ALA A 56 12.69 7.23 -6.85
N GLY A 57 13.53 8.26 -6.76
CA GLY A 57 14.40 8.66 -7.88
C GLY A 57 13.62 8.84 -9.18
N ASP A 58 13.97 8.05 -10.19
CA ASP A 58 13.37 8.04 -11.52
C ASP A 58 12.18 7.07 -11.67
N LEU A 59 11.88 6.29 -10.63
CA LEU A 59 10.82 5.29 -10.61
C LEU A 59 9.51 5.90 -10.09
N VAL A 60 8.41 5.66 -10.80
CA VAL A 60 7.06 6.01 -10.39
C VAL A 60 6.17 4.76 -10.43
N LEU A 61 5.44 4.50 -9.34
CA LEU A 61 4.52 3.38 -9.22
C LEU A 61 3.07 3.86 -9.35
N ASP A 62 2.32 3.18 -10.22
CA ASP A 62 0.88 3.38 -10.40
C ASP A 62 0.11 2.23 -9.73
N PRO A 63 -0.53 2.49 -8.58
CA PRO A 63 -1.30 1.48 -7.84
C PRO A 63 -2.60 1.08 -8.53
N VAL A 64 -3.17 1.93 -9.39
CA VAL A 64 -4.43 1.65 -10.08
C VAL A 64 -4.21 0.61 -11.17
N ASN A 65 -3.13 0.76 -11.93
CA ASN A 65 -2.81 -0.11 -13.05
C ASN A 65 -1.81 -1.22 -12.71
N HIS A 66 -1.36 -1.30 -11.44
CA HIS A 66 -0.24 -2.15 -11.00
C HIS A 66 0.92 -2.08 -11.99
N SER A 67 1.44 -0.87 -12.22
CA SER A 67 2.54 -0.67 -13.17
C SER A 67 3.60 0.21 -12.57
N MET A 68 4.79 0.16 -13.15
CA MET A 68 5.84 1.12 -12.88
C MET A 68 6.23 1.85 -14.16
N SER A 69 6.76 3.05 -14.02
CA SER A 69 7.37 3.81 -15.10
C SER A 69 8.72 4.36 -14.64
N ALA A 70 9.69 4.28 -15.53
CA ALA A 70 10.97 4.97 -15.44
C ALA A 70 11.27 5.59 -16.83
N PRO A 71 12.36 6.34 -17.03
CA PRO A 71 12.59 7.12 -18.25
C PRO A 71 12.51 6.32 -19.56
N GLY A 72 12.84 5.03 -19.53
CA GLY A 72 12.86 4.16 -20.72
C GLY A 72 11.51 3.57 -21.09
N ALA A 73 10.65 3.21 -20.13
CA ALA A 73 9.34 2.62 -20.42
C ALA A 73 8.41 2.56 -19.21
N ARG A 74 7.12 2.34 -19.51
CA ARG A 74 6.13 1.86 -18.55
C ARG A 74 6.00 0.34 -18.64
N ILE A 75 6.09 -0.36 -17.51
CA ILE A 75 6.05 -1.82 -17.41
C ILE A 75 4.96 -2.26 -16.43
N GLY A 76 4.14 -3.23 -16.85
CA GLY A 76 3.14 -3.88 -16.01
C GLY A 76 3.74 -4.81 -14.95
N LEU A 77 3.16 -4.80 -13.76
CA LEU A 77 3.53 -5.63 -12.62
C LEU A 77 2.35 -6.52 -12.24
N SER A 78 2.65 -7.75 -11.81
CA SER A 78 1.66 -8.54 -11.08
C SER A 78 1.36 -7.89 -9.72
N PRO A 79 0.21 -8.19 -9.08
CA PRO A 79 -0.10 -7.64 -7.76
C PRO A 79 0.98 -7.93 -6.71
N THR A 80 1.62 -9.10 -6.76
CA THR A 80 2.71 -9.49 -5.86
C THR A 80 3.99 -8.69 -6.12
N GLU A 81 4.36 -8.50 -7.39
CA GLU A 81 5.49 -7.66 -7.79
C GLU A 81 5.28 -6.21 -7.35
N PHE A 82 4.08 -5.68 -7.55
CA PHE A 82 3.72 -4.33 -7.13
C PHE A 82 3.87 -4.15 -5.62
N ARG A 83 3.30 -5.06 -4.81
CA ARG A 83 3.42 -4.98 -3.34
C ARG A 83 4.88 -5.04 -2.87
N LEU A 84 5.71 -5.90 -3.47
CA LEU A 84 7.14 -5.97 -3.16
C LEU A 84 7.86 -4.66 -3.47
N LEU A 85 7.69 -4.16 -4.69
CA LEU A 85 8.37 -2.96 -5.14
C LEU A 85 7.88 -1.72 -4.40
N ALA A 86 6.58 -1.61 -4.14
CA ALA A 86 6.01 -0.56 -3.30
C ALA A 86 6.59 -0.60 -1.89
N THR A 87 6.70 -1.77 -1.26
CA THR A 87 7.31 -1.89 0.08
C THR A 87 8.76 -1.39 0.09
N LEU A 88 9.55 -1.75 -0.93
CA LEU A 88 10.93 -1.28 -1.06
C LEU A 88 11.02 0.22 -1.37
N THR A 89 10.09 0.75 -2.17
CA THR A 89 10.01 2.17 -2.53
C THR A 89 9.63 3.02 -1.31
N ALA A 90 8.66 2.57 -0.50
CA ALA A 90 8.27 3.24 0.74
C ALA A 90 9.38 3.23 1.82
N ALA A 91 10.33 2.31 1.71
CA ALA A 91 11.46 2.21 2.62
C ALA A 91 12.58 3.23 2.31
N ASP A 92 12.50 3.96 1.19
CA ASP A 92 13.37 5.09 0.84
C ASP A 92 14.87 4.79 1.05
N GLY A 93 15.36 3.71 0.43
CA GLY A 93 16.76 3.28 0.54
C GLY A 93 17.12 2.45 1.78
N THR A 94 16.23 2.35 2.78
CA THR A 94 16.46 1.53 3.97
C THR A 94 16.27 0.03 3.69
N ILE A 95 16.90 -0.82 4.52
CA ILE A 95 16.82 -2.28 4.35
C ILE A 95 15.48 -2.79 4.89
N VAL A 96 14.69 -3.37 4.00
CA VAL A 96 13.46 -4.11 4.33
C VAL A 96 13.80 -5.57 4.59
N ARG A 97 13.39 -6.08 5.76
CA ARG A 97 13.67 -7.46 6.17
C ARG A 97 12.91 -8.45 5.30
N ARG A 98 13.50 -9.63 5.07
CA ARG A 98 12.89 -10.69 4.25
C ARG A 98 11.45 -11.05 4.70
N ARG A 99 11.25 -11.25 6.01
CA ARG A 99 9.93 -11.53 6.60
C ARG A 99 8.88 -10.46 6.30
N GLU A 100 9.31 -9.21 6.17
CA GLU A 100 8.40 -8.09 5.90
C GLU A 100 8.00 -8.05 4.43
N LEU A 101 8.95 -8.29 3.53
CA LEU A 101 8.66 -8.46 2.10
C LEU A 101 7.72 -9.64 1.84
N VAL A 102 7.91 -10.77 2.54
CA VAL A 102 6.98 -11.92 2.43
C VAL A 102 5.58 -11.53 2.90
N ARG A 103 5.44 -10.88 4.06
CA ARG A 103 4.13 -10.43 4.55
C ARG A 103 3.44 -9.44 3.60
N ALA A 104 4.20 -8.51 3.02
CA ALA A 104 3.65 -7.55 2.07
C ALA A 104 3.22 -8.24 0.76
N ALA A 105 4.02 -9.17 0.26
CA ALA A 105 3.75 -9.88 -0.98
C ALA A 105 2.58 -10.86 -0.87
N TRP A 106 2.41 -11.51 0.28
CA TRP A 106 1.39 -12.55 0.53
C TRP A 106 0.67 -12.32 1.87
N PRO A 107 -0.28 -11.36 1.92
CA PRO A 107 -0.94 -10.98 3.17
C PRO A 107 -1.83 -12.07 3.78
N GLU A 108 -2.33 -13.02 2.97
CA GLU A 108 -3.23 -14.10 3.43
C GLU A 108 -2.49 -15.37 3.90
N GLY A 109 -1.19 -15.28 4.18
CA GLY A 109 -0.45 -16.39 4.82
C GLY A 109 -0.19 -17.59 3.90
N ALA A 110 -0.05 -17.35 2.59
CA ALA A 110 0.39 -18.39 1.67
C ALA A 110 1.70 -19.02 2.16
N GLN A 111 1.80 -20.36 2.11
CA GLN A 111 3.04 -21.07 2.36
C GLN A 111 3.99 -20.82 1.19
N VAL A 112 4.86 -19.83 1.34
CA VAL A 112 5.78 -19.38 0.31
C VAL A 112 7.12 -20.08 0.55
N SER A 113 7.59 -20.85 -0.44
CA SER A 113 8.93 -21.43 -0.38
C SER A 113 9.97 -20.31 -0.29
N ASP A 114 11.07 -20.53 0.43
CA ASP A 114 12.11 -19.50 0.57
C ASP A 114 12.54 -18.95 -0.81
N ASN A 115 12.69 -19.80 -1.81
CA ASN A 115 13.15 -19.39 -3.15
C ASN A 115 12.14 -18.54 -3.94
N THR A 116 10.86 -18.50 -3.54
CA THR A 116 9.84 -17.77 -4.28
C THR A 116 10.11 -16.28 -4.25
N LEU A 117 10.44 -15.71 -3.08
CA LEU A 117 10.75 -14.29 -2.97
C LEU A 117 11.94 -13.91 -3.88
N ASP A 118 13.00 -14.72 -3.90
CA ASP A 118 14.19 -14.42 -4.70
C ASP A 118 13.89 -14.43 -6.21
N GLN A 119 13.00 -15.31 -6.68
CA GLN A 119 12.53 -15.29 -8.07
C GLN A 119 11.78 -14.00 -8.40
N TYR A 120 10.90 -13.52 -7.53
CA TYR A 120 10.20 -12.25 -7.73
C TYR A 120 11.16 -11.06 -7.71
N LEU A 121 12.12 -11.03 -6.78
CA LEU A 121 13.13 -9.96 -6.73
C LEU A 121 14.05 -9.99 -7.97
N SER A 122 14.38 -11.17 -8.49
CA SER A 122 15.12 -11.32 -9.75
C SER A 122 14.32 -10.78 -10.95
N ARG A 123 13.03 -11.11 -11.04
CA ARG A 123 12.13 -10.57 -12.08
C ARG A 123 11.99 -9.06 -11.99
N LEU A 124 11.83 -8.52 -10.79
CA LEU A 124 11.74 -7.07 -10.56
C LEU A 124 13.03 -6.35 -10.99
N ARG A 125 14.22 -6.88 -10.67
CA ARG A 125 15.50 -6.33 -11.15
C ARG A 125 15.56 -6.26 -12.67
N ARG A 126 15.11 -7.32 -13.34
CA ARG A 126 15.06 -7.34 -14.81
C ARG A 126 14.11 -6.27 -15.34
N LYS A 127 12.90 -6.19 -14.79
CA LYS A 127 11.92 -5.17 -15.19
C LYS A 127 12.42 -3.74 -14.94
N LEU A 128 13.11 -3.47 -13.82
CA LEU A 128 13.66 -2.14 -13.52
C LEU A 128 14.67 -1.72 -14.60
N ARG A 129 15.54 -2.64 -15.02
CA ARG A 129 16.48 -2.42 -16.12
C ARG A 129 15.76 -2.23 -17.46
N GLU A 130 14.75 -3.04 -17.75
CA GLU A 130 13.93 -2.91 -18.97
C GLU A 130 13.19 -1.57 -19.03
N ALA A 131 12.78 -1.02 -17.89
CA ALA A 131 12.17 0.30 -17.79
C ALA A 131 13.21 1.45 -17.89
N GLY A 132 14.50 1.13 -17.90
CA GLY A 132 15.58 2.11 -17.90
C GLY A 132 15.71 2.87 -16.57
N SER A 133 15.35 2.23 -15.45
CA SER A 133 15.56 2.85 -14.13
C SER A 133 17.01 2.72 -13.69
N ASP A 134 17.57 3.79 -13.11
CA ASP A 134 18.87 3.78 -12.44
C ASP A 134 18.84 3.00 -11.11
N LEU A 135 17.65 2.78 -10.55
CA LEU A 135 17.46 2.05 -9.30
C LEU A 135 17.47 0.53 -9.51
N THR A 136 17.99 -0.18 -8.52
CA THR A 136 17.97 -1.65 -8.48
C THR A 136 17.69 -2.17 -7.09
N ILE A 137 17.40 -3.47 -7.00
CA ILE A 137 17.15 -4.13 -5.71
C ILE A 137 18.46 -4.73 -5.20
N GLY A 138 19.05 -4.10 -4.20
CA GLY A 138 20.21 -4.61 -3.46
C GLY A 138 19.84 -5.74 -2.50
N THR A 139 20.79 -6.63 -2.22
CA THR A 139 20.64 -7.70 -1.22
C THR A 139 21.68 -7.51 -0.12
N ALA A 140 21.22 -7.33 1.12
CA ALA A 140 22.05 -7.42 2.31
C ALA A 140 21.95 -8.84 2.86
N ARG A 141 22.98 -9.66 2.62
CA ARG A 141 22.99 -11.09 3.00
C ARG A 141 22.62 -11.27 4.47
N GLY A 142 21.66 -12.16 4.74
CA GLY A 142 21.16 -12.47 6.08
C GLY A 142 20.26 -11.40 6.71
N ILE A 143 20.04 -10.25 6.06
CA ILE A 143 19.27 -9.12 6.62
C ILE A 143 18.01 -8.87 5.81
N GLY A 144 18.14 -8.66 4.50
CA GLY A 144 17.02 -8.28 3.65
C GLY A 144 17.42 -7.62 2.34
N HIS A 145 16.57 -6.74 1.84
CA HIS A 145 16.73 -6.08 0.54
C HIS A 145 16.42 -4.59 0.65
N ARG A 146 16.97 -3.80 -0.27
CA ARG A 146 16.70 -2.36 -0.38
C ARG A 146 16.56 -1.98 -1.84
N LEU A 147 15.83 -0.92 -2.12
CA LEU A 147 15.89 -0.22 -3.41
C LEU A 147 17.00 0.83 -3.32
N SER A 148 17.91 0.88 -4.28
CA SER A 148 19.04 1.81 -4.29
C SER A 148 19.56 2.03 -5.69
#